data_AF-A0A9N7LR58-F1
#
_entry.id   AF-A0A9N7LR58-F1
#
_cell.length_a   1.000
_cell.length_b   1.000
_cell.length_c   1.000
_cell.angle_alpha   90.00
_cell.angle_beta   90.00
_cell.angle_gamma   90.00
#
_symmetry.space_group_name_H-M   'P 1'
#
loop_
_entity.id
_entity.type
_entity.pdbx_description
1 polymer ?
#
loop_
_entity_poly.entity_id
_entity_poly.type
_entity_poly.pdbx_seq_one_letter_code
_entity_poly.pdbx_strand_id
1 'polypeptide(L)' 'MTLKTTVLTKAWPKFFPHVSQSAIANGFYDDLESLQGQGDIFYLGGAPGFESLEHTITYSYGLVDQHFPAIRSGS' A
#
# COMPACT_ATOMS: atom_id res chain seq x y z
N MET A 1 40.19 -10.49 -22.79
CA MET A 1 38.74 -10.23 -22.83
C MET A 1 38.17 -10.70 -21.49
N THR A 2 37.91 -9.78 -20.56
CA THR A 2 37.48 -10.14 -19.20
C THR A 2 35.95 -10.17 -19.18
N LEU A 3 35.36 -11.35 -19.04
CA LEU A 3 33.92 -11.49 -18.90
C LEU A 3 33.49 -10.93 -17.54
N LYS A 4 32.47 -10.06 -17.53
CA LYS A 4 31.81 -9.63 -16.29
C LYS A 4 31.03 -10.82 -15.72
N THR A 5 31.41 -11.28 -14.54
CA THR A 5 30.66 -12.30 -13.80
C THR A 5 29.41 -11.65 -13.18
N THR A 6 28.23 -12.22 -13.44
CA THR A 6 27.00 -11.84 -12.72
C THR A 6 27.11 -12.29 -11.27
N VAL A 7 27.12 -11.33 -10.34
CA VAL A 7 27.22 -11.61 -8.89
C VAL A 7 25.86 -11.82 -8.22
N LEU A 8 24.78 -11.29 -8.80
CA LEU A 8 23.43 -11.43 -8.27
C LEU A 8 22.38 -11.26 -9.37
N THR A 9 21.42 -12.17 -9.39
CA THR A 9 20.15 -12.03 -10.12
C THR A 9 19.03 -12.20 -9.10
N LYS A 10 18.05 -11.30 -9.10
CA LYS A 10 16.89 -11.38 -8.21
C LYS A 10 15.60 -11.13 -8.97
N ALA A 11 14.67 -12.07 -8.82
CA ALA A 11 13.29 -11.90 -9.23
C ALA A 11 12.44 -11.61 -7.98
N TRP A 12 11.43 -10.77 -8.14
CA TRP A 12 10.47 -10.44 -7.10
C TRP A 12 9.08 -10.85 -7.58
N PRO A 13 8.67 -12.12 -7.40
CA PRO A 13 7.42 -12.64 -7.95
C PRO A 13 6.15 -11.95 -7.41
N LYS A 14 6.28 -11.23 -6.30
CA LYS A 14 5.20 -10.51 -5.62
C LYS A 14 5.34 -8.99 -5.71
N PHE A 15 6.13 -8.49 -6.66
CA PHE A 15 6.26 -7.06 -6.90
C PHE A 15 4.98 -6.49 -7.51
N PHE A 16 4.59 -5.30 -7.07
CA PHE A 16 3.43 -4.57 -7.57
C PHE A 16 2.12 -5.35 -7.41
N PRO A 17 1.60 -5.52 -6.19
CA PRO A 17 0.30 -6.12 -5.97
C PRO A 17 -0.80 -5.25 -6.60
N HIS A 18 -1.64 -5.87 -7.42
CA HIS A 18 -2.76 -5.20 -8.11
C HIS A 18 -3.88 -6.19 -8.39
N VAL A 19 -5.05 -5.66 -8.74
CA VAL A 19 -6.21 -6.44 -9.17
C VAL A 19 -6.44 -6.27 -10.67
N SER A 20 -7.28 -7.11 -11.26
CA SER A 20 -7.66 -6.98 -12.67
C SER A 20 -8.44 -5.69 -12.91
N GLN A 21 -8.42 -5.20 -14.16
CA GLN A 21 -9.25 -4.05 -14.55
C GLN A 21 -10.74 -4.28 -14.27
N SER A 22 -11.23 -5.52 -14.42
CA SER A 22 -12.61 -5.87 -14.09
C SER A 22 -12.91 -5.72 -12.59
N ALA A 23 -11.98 -6.05 -11.71
CA ALA A 23 -12.15 -5.86 -10.27
C ALA A 23 -12.19 -4.36 -9.91
N ILE A 24 -11.35 -3.55 -10.55
CA ILE A 24 -11.39 -2.08 -10.42
C ILE A 24 -12.76 -1.56 -10.86
N ALA A 25 -13.23 -1.97 -12.05
CA ALA A 25 -14.53 -1.56 -12.58
C ALA A 25 -15.71 -2.00 -11.71
N ASN A 26 -15.54 -3.07 -10.94
CA ASN A 26 -16.54 -3.58 -9.99
C ASN A 26 -16.41 -2.97 -8.58
N GLY A 27 -15.58 -1.95 -8.38
CA GLY A 27 -15.51 -1.22 -7.11
C GLY A 27 -14.57 -1.84 -6.06
N PHE A 28 -13.63 -2.70 -6.44
CA PHE A 28 -12.72 -3.37 -5.46
C PHE A 28 -12.06 -2.41 -4.46
N TYR A 29 -11.59 -1.25 -4.95
CA TYR A 29 -10.94 -0.26 -4.08
C TYR A 29 -11.94 0.48 -3.21
N ASP A 30 -13.14 0.77 -3.71
CA ASP A 30 -14.20 1.39 -2.91
C ASP A 30 -14.62 0.46 -1.76
N ASP A 31 -14.75 -0.84 -2.04
CA ASP A 31 -15.02 -1.86 -1.04
C ASP A 31 -13.89 -1.95 -0.01
N LEU A 32 -12.63 -1.95 -0.46
CA LEU A 32 -11.45 -1.98 0.42
C LEU A 32 -11.39 -0.75 1.35
N GLU A 33 -11.62 0.45 0.83
CA GLU A 33 -11.67 1.67 1.63
C GLU A 33 -12.80 1.63 2.66
N SER A 34 -13.95 1.05 2.32
CA SER A 34 -15.07 0.90 3.26
C SER A 34 -14.72 0.06 4.50
N LEU A 35 -13.70 -0.81 4.40
CA LEU A 35 -13.24 -1.67 5.49
C LEU A 35 -12.28 -0.97 6.46
N GLN A 36 -11.75 0.21 6.14
CA GLN A 36 -10.77 0.89 6.98
C GLN A 36 -11.35 1.24 8.35
N GLY A 37 -10.72 0.74 9.41
CA GLY A 37 -11.15 0.91 10.80
C GLY A 37 -12.28 -0.03 11.25
N GLN A 38 -12.79 -0.91 10.38
CA GLN A 38 -13.76 -1.91 10.83
C GLN A 38 -13.07 -2.94 11.73
N GLY A 39 -13.56 -3.07 12.97
CA GLY A 39 -12.98 -3.98 13.96
C GLY A 39 -11.55 -3.62 14.36
N ASP A 40 -11.20 -2.34 14.33
CA ASP A 40 -9.85 -1.82 14.60
C ASP A 40 -8.77 -2.34 13.63
N ILE A 41 -9.16 -2.72 12.41
CA ILE A 41 -8.28 -3.22 11.36
C ILE A 41 -8.07 -2.16 10.27
N PHE A 42 -6.81 -2.02 9.83
CA PHE A 42 -6.43 -1.12 8.75
C PHE A 42 -5.59 -1.84 7.70
N TYR A 43 -5.90 -1.60 6.42
CA TYR A 43 -5.23 -2.21 5.28
C TYR A 43 -4.27 -1.21 4.64
N LEU A 44 -2.98 -1.56 4.53
CA LEU A 44 -1.91 -0.67 4.07
C LEU A 44 -1.03 -1.35 3.02
N GLY A 45 -0.18 -0.56 2.36
CA GLY A 45 0.88 -1.04 1.47
C GLY A 45 0.70 -0.62 0.01
N GLY A 46 1.42 -1.31 -0.88
CA GLY A 46 1.47 -0.98 -2.31
C GLY A 46 0.18 -1.28 -3.08
N ALA A 47 -0.69 -2.15 -2.55
CA ALA A 47 -1.95 -2.50 -3.23
C ALA A 47 -2.98 -1.36 -3.20
N PRO A 48 -3.28 -0.72 -2.05
CA PRO A 48 -4.18 0.44 -2.00
C PRO A 48 -3.53 1.74 -2.48
N GLY A 49 -2.24 1.96 -2.19
CA GLY A 49 -1.57 3.23 -2.48
C GLY A 49 -0.86 3.31 -3.83
N PHE A 50 -0.40 2.18 -4.40
CA PHE A 50 0.67 2.02 -5.40
C PHE A 50 2.05 1.66 -4.77
N GLU A 51 2.80 0.78 -5.43
CA GLU A 51 4.01 0.11 -4.91
C GLU A 51 5.22 1.04 -4.66
N SER A 52 5.19 2.26 -5.20
CA SER A 52 6.23 3.25 -4.88
C SER A 52 6.18 3.61 -3.39
N LEU A 53 7.35 3.91 -2.83
CA LEU A 53 7.48 4.33 -1.43
C LEU A 53 6.63 5.58 -1.13
N GLU A 54 6.66 6.56 -2.03
CA GLU A 54 5.99 7.85 -1.87
C GLU A 54 4.48 7.68 -1.72
N HIS A 55 3.87 6.86 -2.57
CA HIS A 55 2.43 6.62 -2.52
C HIS A 55 2.03 5.77 -1.32
N THR A 56 2.81 4.72 -0.99
CA THR A 56 2.54 3.91 0.20
C THR A 56 2.60 4.75 1.49
N ILE A 57 3.61 5.63 1.60
CA ILE A 57 3.75 6.54 2.74
C ILE A 57 2.58 7.54 2.78
N THR A 58 2.27 8.16 1.65
CA THR A 58 1.19 9.16 1.55
C THR A 58 -0.16 8.55 1.95
N TYR A 59 -0.47 7.36 1.43
CA TYR A 59 -1.69 6.63 1.79
C TYR A 59 -1.74 6.31 3.28
N SER A 60 -0.62 5.84 3.85
CA SER A 60 -0.55 5.48 5.27
C SER A 60 -0.78 6.69 6.19
N TYR A 61 -0.17 7.84 5.89
CA TYR A 61 -0.42 9.06 6.66
C TYR A 61 -1.84 9.57 6.48
N GLY A 62 -2.42 9.43 5.28
CA GLY A 62 -3.82 9.76 5.04
C GLY A 62 -4.78 9.00 5.96
N LEU A 63 -4.57 7.70 6.20
CA LEU A 63 -5.38 6.94 7.15
C LEU A 63 -5.17 7.36 8.60
N VAL A 64 -3.93 7.72 8.98
CA VAL A 64 -3.65 8.28 10.30
C VAL A 64 -4.47 9.55 10.51
N ASP A 65 -4.41 10.48 9.56
CA ASP A 65 -5.14 11.76 9.66
C ASP A 65 -6.66 11.58 9.69
N GLN A 66 -7.19 10.55 9.00
CA GLN A 66 -8.62 10.28 8.91
C GLN A 66 -9.19 9.55 10.14
N HIS A 67 -8.46 8.58 10.68
CA HIS A 67 -9.00 7.64 11.68
C HIS A 67 -8.41 7.79 13.07
N PHE A 68 -7.26 8.45 13.23
CA PHE A 68 -6.59 8.57 14.51
C PHE A 68 -6.62 10.03 14.97
N PRO A 69 -7.24 10.33 16.12
CA PRO A 69 -7.26 11.70 16.62
C PRO A 69 -5.84 12.17 16.91
N ALA A 70 -5.55 13.43 16.60
CA ALA A 70 -4.32 14.06 17.02
C ALA A 70 -4.17 13.90 18.54
N ILE A 71 -3.02 13.36 18.97
CA ILE A 71 -2.70 13.31 20.39
C ILE A 71 -2.56 14.74 20.86
N ARG A 72 -3.58 15.25 21.57
CA ARG A 72 -3.48 16.51 22.28
C ARG A 72 -2.47 16.32 23.40
N SER A 73 -1.32 16.97 23.28
CA SER A 73 -0.38 17.12 24.37
C SER A 73 -1.02 18.01 25.45
N GLY A 74 -1.56 17.36 26.50
CA GLY A 74 -1.80 17.97 27.80
C GLY A 74 -3.23 18.45 28.09
N SER A 75 -3.82 17.83 29.12
CA SER A 75 -4.53 18.51 30.20
C SER A 75 -3.65 18.44 31.45
#